data_AF-A0A7C6H7N5-F1
#
_entry.id   AF-A0A7C6H7N5-F1
#
_cell.length_a   1.000
_cell.length_b   1.000
_cell.length_c   1.000
_cell.angle_alpha   90.00
_cell.angle_beta   90.00
_cell.angle_gamma   90.00
#
_symmetry.space_group_name_H-M   'P 1'
#
loop_
_entity.id
_entity.type
_entity.pdbx_description
1 polymer ?
#
loop_
_entity_poly.entity_id
_entity_poly.type
_entity_poly.pdbx_seq_one_letter_code
_entity_poly.pdbx_strand_id
1 'polypeptide(L)'
;FIALGNLALTIPLAKRYGGVGAAVGTAVSLIIGNGVLMNWYYHAKVGLDMAHFWRQILRFAPAFIIPVIMGLACMSFDLYQIRYLLLFGALFSMVFSGSMWVFGMNPYERDLVAKPIHALARKLKNRKIRGS
;
A
#
# COMPACT_ATOMS: atom_id res chain seq x y z
N PHE A 1 -9.15 25.52 -6.47
CA PHE A 1 -10.06 25.10 -7.56
C PHE A 1 -10.44 23.61 -7.47
N ILE A 2 -9.49 22.67 -7.33
CA ILE A 2 -9.75 21.22 -7.12
C ILE A 2 -10.64 20.94 -5.90
N ALA A 3 -10.44 21.68 -4.80
CA ALA A 3 -11.27 21.58 -3.60
C ALA A 3 -12.75 21.97 -3.83
N LEU A 4 -13.05 22.88 -4.76
CA LEU A 4 -14.44 23.32 -5.03
C LEU A 4 -15.22 22.27 -5.82
N GLY A 5 -14.57 21.55 -6.74
CA GLY A 5 -15.17 20.43 -7.49
C GLY A 5 -15.45 19.21 -6.60
N ASN A 6 -14.53 18.87 -5.71
CA ASN A 6 -14.74 17.81 -4.71
C ASN A 6 -15.85 18.16 -3.70
N LEU A 7 -15.92 19.43 -3.28
CA LEU A 7 -16.95 19.92 -2.36
C LEU A 7 -18.35 19.90 -3.01
N ALA A 8 -18.47 20.27 -4.29
CA ALA A 8 -19.73 20.27 -5.03
C ALA A 8 -20.31 18.86 -5.27
N LEU A 9 -19.47 17.84 -5.39
CA LEU A 9 -19.89 16.43 -5.55
C LEU A 9 -20.19 15.74 -4.21
N THR A 10 -19.44 16.05 -3.15
CA THR A 10 -19.57 15.37 -1.84
C THR A 10 -20.84 15.82 -1.10
N ILE A 11 -21.22 17.11 -1.20
CA ILE A 11 -22.37 17.69 -0.51
C ILE A 11 -23.73 17.05 -0.89
N PRO A 12 -24.08 16.87 -2.17
CA PRO A 12 -25.35 16.24 -2.54
C PRO A 12 -25.37 14.72 -2.28
N LEU A 13 -24.23 14.03 -2.39
CA LEU A 13 -24.12 12.59 -2.15
C LEU A 13 -24.25 12.24 -0.66
N ALA A 14 -23.60 13.01 0.22
CA ALA A 14 -23.65 12.80 1.67
C ALA A 14 -25.06 13.04 2.25
N LYS A 15 -25.84 13.96 1.66
CA LYS A 15 -27.16 14.34 2.16
C LYS A 15 -28.25 13.28 1.90
N ARG A 16 -28.04 12.35 0.96
CA ARG A 16 -29.08 11.39 0.49
C ARG A 16 -28.95 9.96 1.04
N TYR A 17 -27.77 9.56 1.53
CA TYR A 17 -27.46 8.15 1.83
C TYR A 17 -26.87 7.86 3.23
N GLY A 18 -26.89 8.84 4.16
CA GLY A 18 -26.41 8.65 5.54
C GLY A 18 -24.92 8.25 5.62
N GLY A 19 -24.54 7.38 6.58
CA GLY A 19 -23.14 6.97 6.78
C GLY A 19 -22.49 6.26 5.58
N VAL A 20 -23.26 5.44 4.85
CA VAL A 20 -22.80 4.80 3.61
C VAL A 20 -22.60 5.85 2.51
N GLY A 21 -23.49 6.83 2.43
CA GLY A 21 -23.35 8.00 1.57
C GLY A 21 -22.10 8.82 1.80
N ALA A 22 -21.75 9.03 3.08
CA ALA A 22 -20.52 9.70 3.46
C ALA A 22 -19.28 8.91 3.01
N ALA A 23 -19.23 7.60 3.28
CA ALA A 23 -18.11 6.75 2.88
C ALA A 23 -17.94 6.71 1.35
N VAL A 24 -19.04 6.55 0.60
CA VAL A 24 -19.02 6.56 -0.87
C VAL A 24 -18.62 7.94 -1.40
N GLY A 25 -19.15 9.02 -0.83
CA GLY A 25 -18.76 10.38 -1.18
C GLY A 25 -17.26 10.63 -0.98
N THR A 26 -16.70 10.17 0.14
CA THR A 26 -15.25 10.24 0.40
C THR A 26 -14.45 9.42 -0.60
N ALA A 27 -14.86 8.18 -0.90
CA ALA A 27 -14.18 7.33 -1.88
C ALA A 27 -14.16 7.99 -3.27
N VAL A 28 -15.30 8.51 -3.72
CA VAL A 28 -15.43 9.21 -5.02
C VAL A 28 -14.58 10.48 -5.05
N SER A 29 -14.61 11.28 -3.99
CA SER A 29 -13.82 12.52 -3.85
C SER A 29 -12.31 12.25 -3.87
N LEU A 30 -11.86 11.15 -3.25
CA LEU A 30 -10.47 10.70 -3.29
C LEU A 30 -10.06 10.22 -4.70
N ILE A 31 -10.90 9.42 -5.36
CA ILE A 31 -10.62 8.92 -6.71
C ILE A 31 -10.54 10.08 -7.71
N ILE A 32 -11.48 11.02 -7.67
CA ILE A 32 -11.50 12.14 -8.62
C ILE A 32 -10.39 13.16 -8.28
N GLY A 33 -10.25 13.53 -7.01
CA GLY A 33 -9.28 14.54 -6.58
C GLY A 33 -7.83 14.06 -6.63
N ASN A 34 -7.50 12.99 -5.90
CA ASN A 34 -6.14 12.46 -5.84
C ASN A 34 -5.81 11.56 -7.03
N GLY A 35 -6.78 10.77 -7.51
CA GLY A 35 -6.56 9.85 -8.63
C GLY A 35 -6.52 10.55 -9.97
N VAL A 36 -7.57 11.27 -10.37
CA VAL A 36 -7.67 11.80 -11.75
C VAL A 36 -7.04 13.17 -11.88
N LEU A 37 -7.47 14.15 -11.07
CA LEU A 37 -7.02 15.53 -11.17
C LEU A 37 -5.54 15.69 -10.86
N MET A 38 -5.05 15.06 -9.79
CA MET A 38 -3.65 15.18 -9.40
C MET A 38 -2.70 14.52 -10.40
N ASN A 39 -3.05 13.33 -10.90
CA ASN A 39 -2.23 12.67 -11.93
C ASN A 39 -2.21 13.48 -13.24
N TRP A 40 -3.36 14.01 -13.68
CA TRP A 40 -3.38 14.88 -14.85
C TRP A 40 -2.53 16.15 -14.66
N TYR A 41 -2.63 16.79 -13.49
CA TYR A 41 -1.84 17.97 -13.17
C TYR A 41 -0.32 17.67 -13.14
N TYR A 42 0.08 16.56 -12.52
CA TYR A 42 1.48 16.17 -12.45
C TYR A 42 2.06 15.87 -13.84
N HIS A 43 1.27 15.26 -14.72
CA HIS A 43 1.70 14.99 -16.09
C HIS A 43 1.77 16.27 -16.94
N ALA A 44 0.71 17.08 -16.93
CA ALA A 44 0.58 18.22 -17.83
C ALA A 44 1.39 19.45 -17.40
N LYS A 45 1.59 19.66 -16.09
CA LYS A 45 2.17 20.91 -15.58
C LYS A 45 3.48 20.74 -14.82
N VAL A 46 3.68 19.61 -14.15
CA VAL A 46 4.92 19.33 -13.40
C VAL A 46 5.92 18.55 -14.28
N GLY A 47 5.45 17.96 -15.39
CA GLY A 47 6.30 17.19 -16.32
C GLY A 47 6.70 15.82 -15.77
N LEU A 48 5.96 15.30 -14.78
CA LEU A 48 6.20 13.98 -14.22
C LEU A 48 5.58 12.90 -15.10
N ASP A 49 6.29 11.79 -15.28
CA ASP A 49 5.87 10.69 -16.13
C ASP A 49 4.91 9.75 -15.38
N MET A 50 3.64 10.14 -15.32
CA MET A 50 2.60 9.37 -14.62
C MET A 50 2.42 7.96 -15.18
N ALA A 51 2.67 7.74 -16.46
CA ALA A 51 2.57 6.41 -17.06
C ALA A 51 3.61 5.46 -16.46
N HIS A 52 4.85 5.96 -16.25
CA HIS A 52 5.89 5.20 -15.55
C HIS A 52 5.52 4.95 -14.08
N PHE A 53 5.00 5.96 -13.38
CA PHE A 53 4.58 5.84 -11.98
C PHE A 53 3.49 4.77 -11.79
N TRP A 54 2.43 4.82 -12.59
CA TRP A 54 1.37 3.81 -12.55
C TRP A 54 1.87 2.42 -12.95
N ARG A 55 2.81 2.33 -13.90
CA ARG A 55 3.45 1.05 -14.23
C ARG A 55 4.21 0.47 -13.05
N GLN A 56 4.87 1.29 -12.23
CA GLN A 56 5.49 0.83 -10.99
C GLN A 56 4.45 0.39 -9.96
N ILE A 57 3.37 1.16 -9.77
CA ILE A 57 2.24 0.78 -8.89
C ILE A 57 1.66 -0.58 -9.29
N LEU A 58 1.36 -0.76 -10.58
CA LEU A 58 0.80 -2.01 -11.08
C LEU A 58 1.79 -3.18 -10.99
N ARG A 59 3.09 -2.90 -10.98
CA ARG A 59 4.12 -3.93 -10.77
C ARG A 59 4.14 -4.48 -9.35
N PHE A 60 3.63 -3.71 -8.38
CA PHE A 60 3.38 -4.19 -7.02
C PHE A 60 2.09 -5.00 -6.88
N ALA A 61 1.10 -4.82 -7.77
CA ALA A 61 -0.19 -5.50 -7.69
C ALA A 61 -0.11 -7.04 -7.62
N PRO A 62 0.78 -7.74 -8.36
CA PRO A 62 0.94 -9.19 -8.25
C PRO A 62 1.35 -9.66 -6.85
N ALA A 63 2.05 -8.83 -6.08
CA ALA A 63 2.48 -9.17 -4.73
C ALA A 63 1.32 -9.34 -3.75
N PHE A 64 0.14 -8.79 -4.08
CA PHE A 64 -1.07 -8.94 -3.27
C PHE A 64 -1.82 -10.25 -3.56
N ILE A 65 -1.53 -10.94 -4.67
CA ILE A 65 -2.24 -12.18 -5.04
C ILE A 65 -2.06 -13.27 -3.99
N ILE A 66 -0.83 -13.51 -3.54
CA ILE A 66 -0.49 -14.53 -2.55
C ILE A 66 -1.18 -14.25 -1.19
N PRO A 67 -1.09 -13.03 -0.63
CA PRO A 67 -1.84 -12.64 0.57
C PRO A 67 -3.35 -12.79 0.41
N VAL A 68 -3.93 -12.41 -0.72
CA VAL A 68 -5.38 -12.52 -0.96
C VAL A 68 -5.82 -13.98 -0.96
N ILE A 69 -5.10 -14.87 -1.64
CA ILE A 69 -5.40 -16.31 -1.63
C ILE A 69 -5.32 -16.87 -0.21
N MET A 70 -4.30 -16.48 0.55
CA MET A 70 -4.14 -16.88 1.94
C MET A 70 -5.30 -16.37 2.82
N GLY A 71 -5.72 -15.11 2.64
CA GLY A 71 -6.86 -14.53 3.35
C GLY A 71 -8.17 -15.24 3.03
N LEU A 72 -8.40 -15.61 1.77
CA LEU A 72 -9.55 -16.40 1.35
C LEU A 72 -9.54 -17.80 1.97
N ALA A 73 -8.37 -18.45 2.04
CA ALA A 73 -8.23 -19.74 2.71
C ALA A 73 -8.48 -19.64 4.23
N CYS A 74 -8.17 -18.49 4.84
CA CYS A 74 -8.45 -18.23 6.25
C CYS A 74 -9.95 -18.05 6.55
N MET A 75 -10.78 -17.68 5.56
CA MET A 75 -12.23 -17.51 5.74
C MET A 75 -12.95 -18.82 6.11
N SER A 76 -12.31 -19.98 5.89
CA SER A 76 -12.83 -21.28 6.32
C SER A 76 -12.64 -21.54 7.82
N PHE A 77 -11.93 -20.66 8.55
CA PHE A 77 -11.69 -20.80 9.99
C PHE A 77 -12.49 -19.76 10.79
N ASP A 78 -12.86 -20.11 12.03
CA ASP A 78 -13.63 -19.22 12.90
C ASP A 78 -12.72 -18.16 13.56
N LEU A 79 -12.54 -17.04 12.86
CA LEU A 79 -11.67 -15.92 13.27
C LEU A 79 -12.27 -15.07 14.41
N TYR A 80 -13.47 -15.37 14.90
CA TYR A 80 -14.06 -14.67 16.04
C TYR A 80 -13.30 -14.93 17.35
N GLN A 81 -12.52 -16.01 17.43
CA GLN A 81 -11.63 -16.25 18.55
C GLN A 81 -10.36 -15.38 18.42
N ILE A 82 -10.07 -14.56 19.44
CA ILE A 82 -8.87 -13.69 19.46
C ILE A 82 -7.56 -14.47 19.23
N ARG A 83 -7.49 -15.73 19.65
CA ARG A 83 -6.33 -16.61 19.44
C ARG A 83 -6.11 -16.91 17.96
N TYR A 84 -7.16 -17.27 17.22
CA TYR A 84 -7.08 -17.51 15.78
C TYR A 84 -6.84 -16.21 15.02
N LEU A 85 -7.47 -15.10 15.42
CA LEU A 85 -7.22 -13.78 14.84
C LEU A 85 -5.74 -13.39 14.92
N LEU A 86 -5.12 -13.52 16.10
CA LEU A 86 -3.71 -13.17 16.29
C LEU A 86 -2.78 -14.11 15.51
N LEU A 87 -3.06 -15.42 15.53
CA LEU A 87 -2.25 -16.41 14.83
C LEU A 87 -2.30 -16.21 13.31
N PHE A 88 -3.51 -16.16 12.74
CA PHE A 88 -3.70 -15.96 11.29
C PHE A 88 -3.31 -14.55 10.86
N GLY A 89 -3.53 -13.53 11.69
CA GLY A 89 -3.06 -12.16 11.43
C GLY A 89 -1.54 -12.06 11.37
N ALA A 90 -0.83 -12.69 12.31
CA ALA A 90 0.64 -12.76 12.28
C ALA A 90 1.15 -13.55 11.07
N LEU A 91 0.52 -14.69 10.76
CA LEU A 91 0.87 -15.51 9.62
C LEU A 91 0.63 -14.77 8.29
N PHE A 92 -0.50 -14.10 8.14
CA PHE A 92 -0.82 -13.25 7.01
C PHE A 92 0.21 -12.13 6.85
N SER A 93 0.59 -11.47 7.95
CA SER A 93 1.60 -10.41 7.93
C SER A 93 2.96 -10.93 7.44
N MET A 94 3.40 -12.10 7.92
CA MET A 94 4.65 -12.72 7.46
C MET A 94 4.60 -13.06 5.96
N VAL A 95 3.50 -13.66 5.50
CA VAL A 95 3.31 -14.01 4.07
C VAL A 95 3.22 -12.77 3.20
N PHE A 96 2.55 -11.72 3.68
CA PHE A 96 2.47 -10.43 3.01
C PHE A 96 3.86 -9.81 2.84
N SER A 97 4.65 -9.72 3.91
CA SER A 97 6.01 -9.19 3.84
C SER A 97 6.90 -10.00 2.91
N GLY A 98 6.82 -11.34 2.95
CA GLY A 98 7.58 -12.22 2.06
C GLY A 98 7.17 -12.06 0.59
N SER A 99 5.88 -12.04 0.31
CA SER A 99 5.35 -11.82 -1.04
C SER A 99 5.75 -10.44 -1.58
N MET A 100 5.69 -9.42 -0.73
CA MET A 100 6.07 -8.06 -1.11
C MET A 100 7.56 -7.94 -1.41
N TRP A 101 8.39 -8.66 -0.66
CA TRP A 101 9.82 -8.76 -0.94
C TRP A 101 10.08 -9.46 -2.27
N VAL A 102 9.42 -10.58 -2.59
CA VAL A 102 9.72 -11.43 -3.76
C VAL A 102 9.05 -10.99 -5.06
N PHE A 103 7.84 -10.46 -5.00
CA PHE A 103 7.05 -10.10 -6.18
C PHE A 103 6.82 -8.60 -6.30
N GLY A 104 6.76 -7.90 -5.16
CA GLY A 104 6.53 -6.46 -5.14
C GLY A 104 7.79 -5.69 -5.51
N MET A 105 8.88 -5.92 -4.79
CA MET A 105 10.09 -5.14 -4.98
C MET A 105 10.84 -5.52 -6.25
N ASN A 106 11.13 -4.52 -7.08
CA ASN A 106 12.04 -4.65 -8.21
C ASN A 106 13.47 -4.93 -7.69
N PRO A 107 14.33 -5.71 -8.38
CA PRO A 107 15.73 -5.91 -7.99
C PRO A 107 16.50 -4.65 -7.57
N TYR A 108 16.23 -3.50 -8.21
CA TYR A 108 16.79 -2.20 -7.82
C TYR A 108 16.36 -1.74 -6.41
N GLU A 109 15.09 -1.90 -6.07
CA GLU A 109 14.54 -1.51 -4.76
C GLU A 109 15.06 -2.43 -3.66
N ARG A 110 15.22 -3.73 -3.95
CA ARG A 110 15.84 -4.67 -3.01
C ARG A 110 17.26 -4.28 -2.67
N ASP A 111 18.04 -3.87 -3.67
CA ASP A 111 19.43 -3.43 -3.48
C ASP A 111 19.50 -2.14 -2.65
N LEU A 112 18.58 -1.20 -2.88
CA LEU A 112 18.41 0.01 -2.07
C LEU A 112 18.13 -0.28 -0.59
N VAL A 113 17.33 -1.29 -0.29
CA VAL A 113 17.02 -1.69 1.10
C VAL A 113 18.12 -2.58 1.70
N ALA A 114 18.75 -3.45 0.90
CA ALA A 114 19.81 -4.33 1.36
C ALA A 114 21.10 -3.57 1.71
N LYS A 115 21.44 -2.50 0.97
CA LYS A 115 22.63 -1.67 1.22
C LYS A 115 22.75 -1.13 2.66
N PRO A 116 21.75 -0.42 3.22
CA PRO A 116 21.81 0.08 4.59
C PRO A 116 21.81 -1.07 5.61
N ILE A 117 21.10 -2.17 5.35
CA ILE A 117 21.12 -3.37 6.22
C ILE A 117 22.52 -3.99 6.27
N HIS A 118 23.17 -4.17 5.11
CA HIS A 118 24.54 -4.67 5.04
C HIS A 118 25.57 -3.69 5.62
N ALA A 119 25.34 -2.39 5.50
CA ALA A 119 26.16 -1.37 6.16
C ALA A 119 26.03 -1.43 7.69
N LEU A 120 24.80 -1.61 8.20
CA LEU A 120 24.53 -1.73 9.63
C LEU A 120 25.07 -3.05 10.20
N ALA A 121 24.88 -4.16 9.49
CA ALA A 121 25.43 -5.47 9.86
C ALA A 121 26.97 -5.45 9.90
N ARG A 122 27.63 -4.77 8.94
CA ARG A 122 29.09 -4.55 8.99
C ARG A 122 29.51 -3.69 10.18
N LYS A 123 28.77 -2.63 10.51
CA LYS A 123 29.05 -1.79 11.70
C LYS A 123 28.94 -2.59 13.00
N LEU A 124 27.92 -3.44 13.12
CA LEU A 124 27.74 -4.31 14.29
C LEU A 124 28.84 -5.37 14.39
N LYS A 125 29.21 -6.00 13.27
CA LYS A 125 30.34 -6.93 13.20
C LYS A 125 31.67 -6.27 13.59
N ASN A 126 31.94 -5.07 13.09
CA ASN A 126 33.17 -4.32 13.42
C ASN A 126 33.20 -3.82 14.87
N ARG A 127 32.06 -3.52 15.49
CA ARG A 127 32.00 -3.21 16.93
C ARG A 127 32.31 -4.42 17.80
N LYS A 128 31.88 -5.62 17.40
CA LYS A 128 32.16 -6.87 18.13
C LYS A 128 33.65 -7.25 18.09
N ILE A 129 34.36 -6.92 17.01
CA ILE A 129 35.80 -7.20 16.84
C ILE A 129 36.68 -6.20 17.61
N ARG A 130 36.22 -4.95 17.82
CA ARG A 130 36.97 -3.92 18.56
C ARG A 130 36.81 -3.98 20.09
N GLY A 131 35.98 -4.90 20.58
CA GLY A 131 35.70 -5.08 22.01
C GLY A 131 36.21 -6.40 22.60
N SER A 132 37.02 -7.17 21.85
CA SER A 132 37.80 -8.33 22.33
C SER A 132 39.28 -8.03 22.21
#